data_AF-A0A251Q9T1-F1
#
_entry.id   AF-A0A251Q9T1-F1
#
_cell.length_a   1.000
_cell.length_b   1.000
_cell.length_c   1.000
_cell.angle_alpha   90.00
_cell.angle_beta   90.00
_cell.angle_gamma   90.00
#
_symmetry.space_group_name_H-M   'P 1'
#
loop_
_entity.id
_entity.type
_entity.pdbx_description
1 polymer ?
#
loop_
_entity_poly.entity_id
_entity_poly.type
_entity_poly.pdbx_seq_one_letter_code
_entity_poly.pdbx_strand_id
1 'polypeptide(L)' 'MCGYILNRLDDTLYDVYAAFKTAREVWESLEKKYKNKDAGSKKFGVDRFLVFKMVESKPVVKQVEDLWKIIHEILA' A
#
# COMPACT_ATOMS: atom_id res chain seq x y z
N MET A 1 15.03 2.75 23.95
CA MET A 1 14.70 2.09 22.64
C MET A 1 13.93 3.02 21.70
N CYS A 2 12.99 3.85 22.17
CA CYS A 2 12.21 4.80 21.33
C CYS A 2 13.07 5.87 20.64
N GLY A 3 14.13 6.35 21.30
CA GLY A 3 14.96 7.45 20.79
C GLY A 3 15.61 7.20 19.43
N TYR A 4 15.93 5.95 19.08
CA TYR A 4 16.53 5.65 17.76
C TYR A 4 15.56 5.86 16.60
N ILE A 5 14.27 5.59 16.80
CA ILE A 5 13.23 5.80 15.78
C ILE A 5 12.95 7.30 15.67
N LEU A 6 12.80 7.98 16.81
CA LEU A 6 12.52 9.42 16.86
C LEU A 6 13.65 10.25 16.22
N ASN A 7 14.92 9.91 16.47
CA ASN A 7 16.08 10.58 15.87
C ASN A 7 16.17 10.45 14.34
N ARG A 8 15.32 9.62 13.71
CA ARG A 8 15.26 9.45 12.25
C ARG A 8 14.06 10.19 11.63
N LEU A 9 13.19 10.77 12.46
CA LEU A 9 12.04 11.54 11.99
C LEU A 9 12.45 12.99 11.72
N ASP A 10 11.82 13.59 10.73
CA ASP A 10 11.88 15.04 10.51
C ASP A 10 11.24 15.78 11.71
N ASP A 11 11.66 17.02 11.97
CA ASP A 11 11.22 17.81 13.13
C ASP A 11 9.68 17.87 13.24
N THR A 12 8.99 17.97 12.10
CA THR A 12 7.52 18.01 12.05
C THR A 12 6.83 16.71 12.52
N LEU A 13 7.50 15.58 12.37
CA LEU A 13 7.03 14.28 12.85
C LEU A 13 7.54 14.01 14.27
N TYR A 14 8.75 14.46 14.60
CA TYR A 14 9.32 14.29 15.94
C TYR A 14 8.38 14.83 17.02
N ASP A 15 7.87 16.05 16.87
CA ASP A 15 6.98 16.68 17.86
C ASP A 15 5.69 15.90 18.08
N VAL A 16 5.14 15.30 17.02
CA VAL A 16 3.93 14.48 17.08
C VAL A 16 4.20 13.13 17.73
N TYR A 17 5.34 12.51 17.42
CA TYR A 17 5.65 11.14 17.83
C TYR A 17 6.46 11.05 19.14
N ALA A 18 7.04 12.14 19.62
CA ALA A 18 7.74 12.22 20.91
C ALA A 18 6.80 12.03 22.12
N ALA A 19 5.50 12.25 21.93
CA ALA A 19 4.48 12.02 22.95
C ALA A 19 4.25 10.53 23.27
N PHE A 20 4.70 9.61 22.41
CA PHE A 20 4.54 8.16 22.62
C PHE A 20 5.63 7.60 23.54
N LYS A 21 5.23 6.72 24.46
CA LYS A 21 6.12 6.20 25.52
C LYS A 21 6.97 5.04 25.05
N THR A 22 6.52 4.30 24.04
CA THR A 22 7.21 3.11 23.55
C THR A 22 7.51 3.18 22.05
N ALA A 23 8.61 2.52 21.65
CA ALA A 23 9.02 2.42 20.24
C ALA A 23 7.96 1.70 19.41
N ARG A 24 7.22 0.78 20.05
CA ARG A 24 6.13 0.03 19.45
C ARG A 24 4.95 0.92 19.09
N GLU A 25 4.53 1.82 19.98
CA GLU A 25 3.42 2.75 19.68
C GLU A 25 3.78 3.72 18.55
N VAL A 26 5.04 4.23 18.54
CA VAL A 26 5.55 5.05 17.44
C VAL A 26 5.50 4.25 16.13
N TRP A 27 6.04 3.02 16.13
CA TRP A 27 6.06 2.15 14.96
C TRP A 27 4.65 1.80 14.45
N GLU A 28 3.73 1.36 15.32
CA GLU A 28 2.36 1.00 14.94
C GLU A 28 1.56 2.20 14.40
N SER A 29 1.79 3.40 14.93
CA SER A 29 1.14 4.62 14.45
C SER A 29 1.70 5.10 13.11
N LEU A 30 3.03 5.06 12.93
CA LEU A 30 3.68 5.29 11.64
C LEU A 30 3.21 4.26 10.61
N GLU A 31 3.16 2.99 11.01
CA GLU A 31 2.68 1.91 10.17
C GLU A 31 1.22 2.15 9.77
N LYS A 32 0.31 2.46 10.70
CA LYS A 32 -1.08 2.75 10.36
C LYS A 32 -1.27 3.95 9.43
N LYS A 33 -0.44 4.99 9.59
CA LYS A 33 -0.53 6.24 8.80
C LYS A 33 0.07 6.10 7.39
N TYR A 34 1.14 5.33 7.24
CA TYR A 34 1.93 5.26 6.01
C TYR A 34 1.93 3.90 5.33
N LYS A 35 1.56 2.82 6.04
CA LYS A 35 1.22 1.52 5.45
C LYS A 35 -0.19 1.64 4.87
N ASN A 36 -0.31 2.46 3.83
CA ASN A 36 -1.48 2.48 2.98
C ASN A 36 -1.76 1.05 2.53
N LYS A 37 -3.04 0.64 2.64
CA LYS A 37 -3.57 -0.58 2.01
C LYS A 37 -3.21 -0.65 0.52
N ASP A 38 -2.97 0.50 -0.11
CA ASP A 38 -2.62 0.63 -1.53
C ASP A 38 -1.24 0.05 -1.88
N ALA A 39 -0.26 0.02 -0.98
CA ALA A 39 1.02 -0.62 -1.28
C ALA A 39 0.86 -2.15 -1.46
N GLY A 40 -0.10 -2.74 -0.73
CA GLY A 40 -0.54 -4.11 -0.95
C GLY A 40 -1.36 -4.23 -2.23
N SER A 41 -2.47 -3.49 -2.32
CA SER A 41 -3.41 -3.56 -3.45
C SER A 41 -2.76 -3.28 -4.81
N LYS A 42 -1.87 -2.29 -4.91
CA LYS A 42 -1.12 -1.98 -6.15
C LYS A 42 -0.14 -3.07 -6.50
N LYS A 43 0.58 -3.63 -5.52
CA LYS A 43 1.47 -4.78 -5.76
C LYS A 43 0.68 -5.99 -6.27
N PHE A 44 -0.47 -6.29 -5.66
CA PHE A 44 -1.35 -7.36 -6.12
C PHE A 44 -1.98 -7.06 -7.50
N GLY A 45 -2.30 -5.80 -7.80
CA GLY A 45 -2.83 -5.37 -9.10
C GLY A 45 -1.80 -5.55 -10.22
N VAL A 46 -0.56 -5.13 -10.00
CA VAL A 46 0.55 -5.30 -10.96
C VAL A 46 0.84 -6.78 -11.21
N ASP A 47 0.87 -7.61 -10.16
CA ASP A 47 1.07 -9.06 -10.31
C ASP A 47 -0.06 -9.70 -11.12
N ARG A 48 -1.33 -9.33 -10.86
CA ARG A 48 -2.50 -9.79 -11.64
C ARG A 48 -2.44 -9.36 -13.10
N PHE A 49 -2.00 -8.13 -13.38
CA PHE A 49 -1.85 -7.62 -14.73
C PHE A 49 -0.80 -8.41 -15.52
N LEU A 50 0.36 -8.68 -14.92
CA LEU A 50 1.45 -9.42 -15.57
C LEU A 50 1.09 -10.86 -15.96
N VAL A 51 0.21 -11.51 -15.18
CA VAL A 51 -0.25 -12.88 -15.47
C VAL A 51 -1.56 -12.94 -16.26
N PHE A 52 -2.21 -11.80 -16.52
CA PHE A 52 -3.47 -11.76 -17.24
C PHE A 52 -3.29 -12.27 -18.68
N LYS A 53 -4.10 -13.24 -19.08
CA LYS A 53 -4.14 -13.78 -20.44
C LYS A 53 -5.58 -13.91 -20.88
N MET A 54 -5.84 -13.59 -22.14
CA MET A 54 -7.15 -13.82 -22.73
C MET A 54 -7.33 -15.31 -23.05
N VAL A 55 -8.56 -15.79 -22.92
CA VAL A 55 -8.98 -17.16 -23.18
C VAL A 55 -10.08 -17.17 -24.23
N GLU A 56 -9.99 -18.09 -25.19
CA GLU A 56 -10.93 -18.20 -26.32
C GLU A 56 -12.36 -18.54 -25.89
N SER A 57 -12.52 -19.22 -24.77
CA SER A 57 -13.83 -19.61 -24.23
C SER A 57 -14.65 -18.43 -23.69
N LYS A 58 -14.06 -17.23 -23.60
CA LYS A 58 -14.70 -16.06 -22.99
C LYS A 58 -14.90 -14.93 -24.02
N PRO A 59 -16.08 -14.28 -24.07
CA PRO A 59 -16.29 -13.15 -24.96
C PRO A 59 -15.30 -12.02 -24.71
N VAL A 60 -14.71 -11.46 -25.76
CA VAL A 60 -13.69 -10.39 -25.69
C VAL A 60 -14.14 -9.23 -24.80
N VAL A 61 -15.40 -8.81 -24.92
CA VAL A 61 -15.96 -7.71 -24.10
C VAL A 61 -15.84 -7.99 -22.60
N LYS A 62 -16.12 -9.22 -22.16
CA LYS A 62 -15.99 -9.61 -20.75
C LYS A 62 -14.55 -9.67 -20.27
N GLN A 63 -13.62 -9.95 -21.17
CA GLN A 63 -12.19 -9.95 -20.86
C GLN A 63 -11.66 -8.53 -20.72
N VAL A 64 -12.13 -7.61 -21.57
CA VAL A 64 -11.81 -6.18 -21.49
C VAL A 64 -12.36 -5.54 -20.20
N GLU A 65 -13.58 -5.89 -19.78
CA GLU A 65 -14.15 -5.46 -18.50
C GLU A 65 -13.27 -5.88 -17.30
N ASP A 66 -12.76 -7.11 -17.30
CA ASP A 66 -11.91 -7.60 -16.22
C ASP A 66 -10.50 -6.97 -16.23
N LEU A 67 -9.94 -6.74 -17.42
CA LEU A 67 -8.69 -6.00 -17.55
C LEU A 67 -8.83 -4.57 -17.00
N TRP A 68 -9.95 -3.90 -17.26
CA TRP A 68 -10.22 -2.57 -16.72
C TRP A 68 -10.27 -2.53 -15.21
N LYS A 69 -10.82 -3.56 -14.55
CA LYS A 69 -10.81 -3.65 -13.08
C LYS A 69 -9.37 -3.72 -12.53
N ILE A 70 -8.52 -4.54 -13.14
CA ILE A 70 -7.12 -4.66 -12.75
C ILE A 70 -6.38 -3.32 -12.94
N ILE A 71 -6.63 -2.63 -14.05
CA ILE A 71 -6.04 -1.31 -14.32
C ILE A 71 -6.49 -0.28 -13.27
N HIS A 72 -7.78 -0.25 -12.91
CA HIS A 72 -8.27 0.65 -11.87
C HIS A 72 -7.65 0.36 -10.50
N GLU A 73 -7.40 -0.91 -10.15
CA GLU A 73 -6.73 -1.28 -8.89
C GLU A 73 -5.25 -0.87 -8.85
N ILE A 74 -4.62 -0.68 -10.02
CA ILE A 74 -3.24 -0.18 -10.12
C ILE A 74 -3.22 1.36 -10.07
N LEU A 75 -4.17 2.00 -10.76
CA LEU A 75 -4.21 3.45 -10.94
C LEU A 75 -4.85 4.22 -9.77
N ALA A 76 -5.71 3.58 -8.97
CA ALA A 76 -6.23 4.12 -7.71
C ALA A 76 -5.16 4.02 -6.61
#